data_AF-A0A4P7BG00-F1
#
_entry.id   AF-A0A4P7BG00-F1
#
_cell.length_a   1.000
_cell.length_b   1.000
_cell.length_c   1.000
_cell.angle_alpha   90.00
_cell.angle_beta   90.00
_cell.angle_gamma   90.00
#
_symmetry.space_group_name_H-M   'P 1'
#
loop_
_entity.id
_entity.type
_entity.pdbx_description
1 polymer ?
#
loop_
_entity_poly.entity_id
_entity_poly.type
_entity_poly.pdbx_seq_one_letter_code
_entity_poly.pdbx_strand_id
1 'polypeptide(L)'
;MTNPTQESGPQDWVALLHDKATRYDAVLMTITAQGQQQYLGTVERVYSRRFEGPEAYASGTLRFVGAPGTWGNQTLADGERALVFVRWLPHSGRYYQDHWHGHFTIVEVNGVACAVANWHLLRSTERTWGPEWLRNAAFLPDENKPWQVAIPFALLERHLIEELDRPGVR
;
A
#
# COMPACT_ATOMS: atom_id res chain seq x y z
N MET A 1 11.36 38.68 -32.27
CA MET A 1 12.06 38.05 -31.12
C MET A 1 11.02 37.26 -30.36
N THR A 2 10.88 35.98 -30.71
CA THR A 2 9.92 35.04 -30.11
C THR A 2 10.65 34.23 -29.04
N ASN A 3 10.16 34.28 -27.80
CA ASN A 3 10.65 33.44 -26.72
C ASN A 3 10.42 31.96 -27.06
N PRO A 4 11.40 31.07 -26.84
CA PRO A 4 11.18 29.64 -26.96
C PRO A 4 10.29 29.18 -25.80
N THR A 5 9.21 28.50 -26.17
CA THR A 5 8.36 27.70 -25.30
C THR A 5 9.25 26.79 -24.45
N GLN A 6 9.24 26.97 -23.13
CA GLN A 6 9.78 25.96 -22.22
C GLN A 6 8.96 24.69 -22.41
N GLU A 7 9.58 23.68 -23.02
CA GLU A 7 9.10 22.32 -22.97
C GLU A 7 9.01 21.92 -21.50
N SER A 8 7.80 21.86 -20.98
CA SER A 8 7.48 21.21 -19.72
C SER A 8 7.97 19.77 -19.79
N GLY A 9 9.05 19.46 -19.06
CA GLY A 9 9.55 18.10 -18.86
C GLY A 9 8.45 17.18 -18.33
N PRO A 10 8.66 15.84 -18.39
CA PRO A 10 7.66 14.89 -17.92
C PRO A 10 7.30 15.23 -16.48
N GLN A 11 6.02 15.56 -16.24
CA GLN A 11 5.49 15.80 -14.89
C GLN A 11 5.96 14.68 -13.98
N ASP A 12 6.66 15.03 -12.89
CA ASP A 12 7.10 14.10 -11.85
C ASP A 12 5.88 13.48 -11.18
N TRP A 13 5.34 12.42 -11.80
CA TRP A 13 4.31 11.59 -11.22
C TRP A 13 4.88 10.96 -9.95
N VAL A 14 4.40 11.41 -8.79
CA VAL A 14 4.75 10.73 -7.53
C VAL A 14 4.11 9.34 -7.59
N ALA A 15 4.94 8.32 -7.79
CA ALA A 15 4.51 6.94 -7.70
C ALA A 15 4.00 6.70 -6.26
N LEU A 16 2.77 6.23 -6.15
CA LEU A 16 2.08 6.00 -4.87
C LEU A 16 2.87 5.03 -3.99
N LEU A 17 3.46 3.98 -4.57
CA LEU A 17 4.34 3.08 -3.84
C LEU A 17 5.64 3.74 -3.37
N HIS A 18 6.20 4.67 -4.15
CA HIS A 18 7.37 5.45 -3.73
C HIS A 18 7.03 6.36 -2.54
N ASP A 19 5.91 7.11 -2.60
CA ASP A 19 5.48 7.97 -1.49
C ASP A 19 5.23 7.16 -0.21
N LYS A 20 4.55 6.01 -0.34
CA LYS A 20 4.35 5.08 0.78
C LYS A 20 5.67 4.56 1.33
N ALA A 21 6.54 4.08 0.44
CA ALA A 21 7.87 3.60 0.80
C ALA A 21 8.67 4.69 1.51
N THR A 22 8.54 5.98 1.18
CA THR A 22 9.30 7.03 1.88
C THR A 22 8.78 7.38 3.29
N ARG A 23 7.50 7.10 3.59
CA ARG A 23 6.82 7.64 4.79
C ARG A 23 6.34 6.58 5.79
N TYR A 24 6.26 5.33 5.36
CA TYR A 24 5.68 4.23 6.12
C TYR A 24 6.52 2.97 5.99
N ASP A 25 6.39 2.09 6.98
CA ASP A 25 6.86 0.73 6.89
C ASP A 25 5.83 -0.18 6.24
N ALA A 26 6.30 -1.05 5.35
CA ALA A 26 5.46 -2.04 4.70
C ALA A 26 5.56 -3.38 5.44
N VAL A 27 4.40 -3.90 5.86
CA VAL A 27 4.27 -5.15 6.62
C VAL A 27 3.17 -6.02 6.00
N LEU A 28 3.50 -7.26 5.65
CA LEU A 28 2.53 -8.26 5.25
C LEU A 28 2.05 -9.01 6.48
N MET A 29 0.73 -9.11 6.65
CA MET A 29 0.12 -9.73 7.82
C MET A 29 -1.25 -10.31 7.51
N THR A 30 -1.69 -11.25 8.35
CA THR A 30 -3.07 -11.72 8.41
C THR A 30 -3.78 -11.05 9.58
N ILE A 31 -4.93 -10.44 9.33
CA ILE A 31 -5.75 -9.77 10.34
C ILE A 31 -6.42 -10.81 11.22
N THR A 32 -6.30 -10.65 12.54
CA THR A 32 -6.81 -11.58 13.56
C THR A 32 -7.89 -10.97 14.43
N ALA A 33 -8.01 -9.64 14.46
CA ALA A 33 -9.15 -8.96 15.07
C ALA A 33 -9.37 -7.55 14.48
N GLN A 34 -10.64 -7.22 14.23
CA GLN A 34 -11.11 -5.90 13.84
C GLN A 34 -11.94 -5.24 14.97
N GLY A 35 -11.50 -4.06 15.41
CA GLY A 35 -12.29 -3.08 16.16
C GLY A 35 -12.78 -1.93 15.26
N GLN A 36 -13.40 -0.89 15.84
CA GLN A 36 -13.95 0.22 15.02
C GLN A 36 -12.91 0.94 14.15
N GLN A 37 -11.70 1.13 14.66
CA GLN A 37 -10.56 1.71 13.92
C GLN A 37 -9.24 1.05 14.33
N GLN A 38 -9.31 -0.08 15.03
CA GLN A 38 -8.12 -0.76 15.51
C GLN A 38 -8.08 -2.13 14.89
N TYR A 39 -6.93 -2.51 14.39
CA TYR A 39 -6.68 -3.84 13.86
C TYR A 39 -5.59 -4.51 14.68
N LEU A 40 -5.73 -5.80 14.83
CA LEU A 40 -4.67 -6.70 15.29
C LEU A 40 -4.44 -7.71 14.16
N GLY A 41 -3.19 -8.05 13.91
CA GLY A 41 -2.89 -9.16 13.03
C GLY A 41 -1.54 -9.80 13.32
N THR A 42 -1.35 -10.97 12.72
CA THR A 42 -0.11 -11.75 12.79
C THR A 42 0.79 -11.34 11.65
N VAL A 43 2.01 -10.89 11.98
CA VAL A 43 3.02 -10.45 11.01
C VAL A 43 3.58 -11.67 10.29
N GLU A 44 3.49 -11.68 8.96
CA GLU A 44 4.05 -12.73 8.10
C GLU A 44 5.42 -12.33 7.54
N ARG A 45 5.53 -11.07 7.10
CA ARG A 45 6.75 -10.55 6.51
C ARG A 45 6.87 -9.06 6.76
N VAL A 46 8.08 -8.61 7.07
CA VAL A 46 8.42 -7.20 7.28
C VAL A 46 9.35 -6.77 6.16
N TYR A 47 8.95 -5.76 5.38
CA TYR A 47 9.78 -5.24 4.28
C TYR A 47 10.66 -4.07 4.71
N SER A 48 10.23 -3.28 5.69
CA SER A 48 11.03 -2.18 6.26
C SER A 48 10.70 -1.93 7.73
N ARG A 49 11.60 -1.26 8.45
CA ARG A 49 11.51 -1.00 9.91
C ARG A 49 11.93 0.41 10.34
N ARG A 50 11.81 1.40 9.46
CA ARG A 50 12.31 2.78 9.71
C ARG A 50 11.43 3.56 10.68
N PHE A 51 10.18 3.17 10.76
CA PHE A 51 9.12 3.77 11.56
C PHE A 51 8.59 2.77 12.60
N GLU A 52 9.40 1.79 12.97
CA GLU A 52 9.13 0.82 14.03
C GLU A 52 9.14 1.53 15.41
N GLY A 53 8.15 1.20 16.23
CA GLY A 53 8.02 1.64 17.61
C GLY A 53 8.47 0.58 18.61
N PRO A 54 8.12 0.73 19.90
CA PRO A 54 8.51 -0.21 20.96
C PRO A 54 7.96 -1.63 20.77
N GLU A 55 6.75 -1.76 20.22
CA GLU A 55 6.18 -3.05 19.81
C GLU A 55 6.80 -3.44 18.47
N ALA A 56 7.89 -4.20 18.52
CA ALA A 56 8.62 -4.61 17.34
C ALA A 56 7.78 -5.56 16.47
N TYR A 57 7.87 -5.41 15.14
CA TYR A 57 7.20 -6.29 14.18
C TYR A 57 7.65 -7.76 14.33
N ALA A 58 8.88 -7.98 14.82
CA ALA A 58 9.43 -9.30 15.09
C ALA A 58 8.72 -10.05 16.25
N SER A 59 7.87 -9.37 17.03
CA SER A 59 7.05 -10.01 18.07
C SER A 59 5.98 -10.95 17.50
N GLY A 60 5.73 -10.90 16.18
CA GLY A 60 4.81 -11.78 15.47
C GLY A 60 3.36 -11.28 15.46
N THR A 61 3.01 -10.28 16.26
CA THR A 61 1.72 -9.60 16.20
C THR A 61 1.91 -8.10 16.16
N LEU A 62 0.96 -7.39 15.54
CA LEU A 62 1.00 -5.93 15.47
C LEU A 62 -0.40 -5.36 15.65
N ARG A 63 -0.53 -4.41 16.58
CA ARG A 63 -1.72 -3.56 16.70
C ARG A 63 -1.52 -2.22 15.99
N PHE A 64 -2.47 -1.81 15.16
CA PHE A 64 -2.44 -0.52 14.49
C PHE A 64 -3.82 0.14 14.38
N VAL A 65 -3.81 1.46 14.21
CA VAL A 65 -5.02 2.25 13.94
C VAL A 65 -5.23 2.33 12.44
N GLY A 66 -6.39 1.87 11.99
CA GLY A 66 -6.85 1.91 10.62
C GLY A 66 -7.20 3.30 10.12
N ALA A 67 -6.96 3.54 8.84
CA ALA A 67 -7.48 4.72 8.18
C ALA A 67 -9.00 4.59 7.94
N PRO A 68 -9.80 5.65 8.15
CA PRO A 68 -11.23 5.63 7.85
C PRO A 68 -11.54 5.24 6.41
N GLY A 69 -12.66 4.53 6.21
CA GLY A 69 -13.09 4.12 4.86
C GLY A 69 -13.51 5.28 3.95
N THR A 70 -13.80 6.46 4.53
CA THR A 70 -14.10 7.69 3.78
C THR A 70 -12.94 8.18 2.93
N TRP A 71 -11.72 7.67 3.13
CA TRP A 71 -10.52 8.00 2.34
C TRP A 71 -10.17 6.92 1.31
N GLY A 72 -11.16 6.13 0.88
CA GLY A 72 -10.97 5.10 -0.14
C GLY A 72 -10.34 3.81 0.35
N ASN A 73 -10.16 3.67 1.68
CA ASN A 73 -9.70 2.44 2.32
C ASN A 73 -10.87 1.46 2.46
N GLN A 74 -10.66 0.21 2.06
CA GLN A 74 -11.60 -0.85 2.42
C GLN A 74 -11.37 -1.23 3.87
N THR A 75 -12.44 -1.58 4.57
CA THR A 75 -12.32 -2.12 5.93
C THR A 75 -11.72 -3.52 5.83
N LEU A 76 -10.64 -3.77 6.57
CA LEU A 76 -10.07 -5.11 6.66
C LEU A 76 -10.92 -5.98 7.59
N ALA A 77 -11.18 -7.22 7.20
CA ALA A 77 -11.92 -8.19 8.00
C ALA A 77 -11.02 -9.24 8.65
N ASP A 78 -11.53 -9.90 9.69
CA ASP A 78 -10.84 -11.02 10.34
C ASP A 78 -10.54 -12.14 9.34
N GLY A 79 -9.31 -12.63 9.35
CA GLY A 79 -8.80 -13.63 8.41
C GLY A 79 -8.28 -13.07 7.09
N GLU A 80 -8.46 -11.78 6.80
CA GLU A 80 -7.91 -11.18 5.59
C GLU A 80 -6.40 -11.01 5.68
N ARG A 81 -5.73 -11.36 4.57
CA ARG A 81 -4.31 -11.12 4.38
C ARG A 81 -4.11 -9.75 3.74
N ALA A 82 -3.19 -8.94 4.24
CA ALA A 82 -2.98 -7.59 3.74
C ALA A 82 -1.51 -7.16 3.80
N LEU A 83 -1.08 -6.46 2.76
CA LEU A 83 0.13 -5.63 2.79
C LEU A 83 -0.25 -4.25 3.32
N VAL A 84 0.15 -3.94 4.55
CA VAL A 84 -0.23 -2.72 5.27
C VAL A 84 0.96 -1.76 5.34
N PHE A 85 0.69 -0.46 5.11
CA PHE A 85 1.65 0.62 5.28
C PHE A 85 1.39 1.32 6.60
N VAL A 86 2.30 1.20 7.55
CA VAL A 86 2.14 1.66 8.93
C VAL A 86 3.32 2.51 9.39
N ARG A 87 3.08 3.39 10.35
CA ARG A 87 4.14 4.18 11.00
C ARG A 87 3.83 4.34 12.49
N TRP A 88 4.84 4.15 13.33
CA TRP A 88 4.75 4.52 14.74
C TRP A 88 4.72 6.04 14.89
N LEU A 89 3.79 6.53 15.68
CA LEU A 89 3.69 7.93 16.05
C LEU A 89 4.00 8.08 17.55
N PRO A 90 5.18 8.63 17.93
CA PRO A 90 5.60 8.71 19.33
C PRO A 90 4.65 9.49 20.23
N HIS A 91 3.98 10.52 19.70
CA HIS A 91 3.08 11.39 20.46
C HIS A 91 1.75 10.71 20.82
N SER A 92 1.29 9.73 20.04
CA SER A 92 0.06 8.99 20.30
C SER A 92 0.32 7.60 20.89
N GLY A 93 1.57 7.13 20.85
CA GLY A 93 1.95 5.83 21.37
C GLY A 93 1.30 4.67 20.61
N ARG A 94 1.05 4.83 19.30
CA ARG A 94 0.41 3.80 18.46
C ARG A 94 0.98 3.79 17.04
N TYR A 95 0.84 2.65 16.38
CA TYR A 95 0.99 2.55 14.93
C TYR A 95 -0.26 3.08 14.23
N TYR A 96 -0.05 3.85 13.17
CA TYR A 96 -1.11 4.34 12.29
C TYR A 96 -0.86 3.85 10.88
N GLN A 97 -1.93 3.34 10.28
CA GLN A 97 -1.98 3.06 8.86
C GLN A 97 -1.92 4.36 8.05
N ASP A 98 -1.34 4.29 6.85
CA ASP A 98 -1.43 5.40 5.90
C ASP A 98 -2.90 5.73 5.56
N HIS A 99 -3.22 7.01 5.67
CA HIS A 99 -4.55 7.56 5.48
C HIS A 99 -5.15 7.34 4.08
N TRP A 100 -4.33 7.25 3.02
CA TRP A 100 -4.82 7.13 1.64
C TRP A 100 -4.39 5.79 1.02
N HIS A 101 -5.33 4.86 0.83
CA HIS A 101 -5.03 3.48 0.39
C HIS A 101 -3.94 2.80 1.21
N GLY A 102 -4.11 2.79 2.53
CA GLY A 102 -3.07 2.36 3.47
C GLY A 102 -2.78 0.86 3.50
N HIS A 103 -3.42 0.07 2.64
CA HIS A 103 -3.11 -1.33 2.46
C HIS A 103 -3.54 -1.82 1.07
N PHE A 104 -3.04 -3.00 0.73
CA PHE A 104 -3.58 -3.87 -0.32
C PHE A 104 -4.05 -5.17 0.32
N THR A 105 -5.32 -5.54 0.12
CA THR A 105 -5.81 -6.87 0.49
C THR A 105 -5.24 -7.89 -0.49
N ILE A 106 -4.72 -9.00 0.03
CA ILE A 106 -4.14 -10.08 -0.76
C ILE A 106 -5.17 -11.20 -0.85
N VAL A 107 -5.66 -11.47 -2.05
CA VAL A 107 -6.65 -12.52 -2.32
C VAL A 107 -6.08 -13.53 -3.30
N GLU A 108 -6.63 -14.74 -3.31
CA GLU A 108 -6.30 -15.74 -4.32
C GLU A 108 -7.26 -15.62 -5.51
N VAL A 109 -6.72 -15.47 -6.71
CA VAL A 109 -7.47 -15.49 -7.97
C VAL A 109 -6.86 -16.56 -8.87
N ASN A 110 -7.62 -17.60 -9.19
CA ASN A 110 -7.16 -18.71 -10.04
C ASN A 110 -5.82 -19.33 -9.57
N GLY A 111 -5.64 -19.54 -8.26
CA GLY A 111 -4.41 -20.10 -7.68
C GLY A 111 -3.25 -19.11 -7.55
N VAL A 112 -3.44 -17.83 -7.88
CA VAL A 112 -2.41 -16.79 -7.82
C VAL A 112 -2.76 -15.76 -6.76
N ALA A 113 -1.81 -15.45 -5.88
CA ALA A 113 -1.95 -14.36 -4.93
C ALA A 113 -1.95 -13.01 -5.68
N CYS A 114 -3.00 -12.22 -5.48
CA CYS A 114 -3.19 -10.92 -6.09
C CYS A 114 -3.43 -9.85 -5.03
N ALA A 115 -2.77 -8.71 -5.18
CA ALA A 115 -3.07 -7.50 -4.44
C ALA A 115 -4.27 -6.78 -5.05
N VAL A 116 -5.27 -6.52 -4.23
CA VAL A 116 -6.48 -5.81 -4.59
C VAL A 116 -6.35 -4.34 -4.21
N ALA A 117 -6.77 -3.46 -5.11
CA ALA A 117 -7.09 -2.08 -4.74
C ALA A 117 -8.14 -1.46 -5.65
N ASN A 118 -8.40 -0.17 -5.44
CA ASN A 118 -9.42 0.59 -6.15
C ASN A 118 -8.91 1.02 -7.54
N TRP A 119 -9.69 0.74 -8.59
CA TRP A 119 -9.38 1.02 -9.99
C TRP A 119 -9.14 2.52 -10.28
N HIS A 120 -9.76 3.42 -9.51
CA HIS A 120 -9.61 4.87 -9.69
C HIS A 120 -8.15 5.30 -9.55
N LEU A 121 -7.32 4.51 -8.87
CA LEU A 121 -5.89 4.73 -8.73
C LEU A 121 -5.06 4.34 -9.95
N LEU A 122 -5.58 3.51 -10.86
CA LEU A 122 -4.92 3.21 -12.13
C LEU A 122 -5.04 4.36 -13.13
N ARG A 123 -6.10 5.18 -12.98
CA ARG A 123 -6.43 6.29 -13.89
C ARG A 123 -6.18 7.67 -13.30
N SER A 124 -5.72 7.77 -12.05
CA SER A 124 -5.42 9.06 -11.45
C SER A 124 -4.27 9.72 -12.22
N THR A 125 -4.56 10.91 -12.76
CA THR A 125 -3.60 11.83 -13.37
C THR A 125 -2.88 12.66 -12.31
N GLU A 126 -2.74 12.16 -11.09
CA GLU A 126 -2.06 12.85 -9.98
C GLU A 126 -1.12 11.89 -9.25
N ARG A 127 -1.54 10.63 -9.06
CA ARG A 127 -0.73 9.58 -8.44
C ARG A 127 -0.97 8.25 -9.14
N THR A 128 0.10 7.67 -9.68
CA THR A 128 0.05 6.33 -10.28
C THR A 128 0.61 5.29 -9.30
N TRP A 129 0.18 4.03 -9.37
CA TRP A 129 0.69 2.98 -8.46
C TRP A 129 2.21 2.83 -8.50
N GLY A 130 2.77 2.97 -9.70
CA GLY A 130 4.15 2.65 -10.00
C GLY A 130 4.32 2.66 -11.52
N PRO A 131 5.37 2.03 -12.05
CA PRO A 131 5.71 2.03 -13.47
C PRO A 131 4.61 1.39 -14.33
N GLU A 132 4.67 1.69 -15.64
CA GLU A 132 3.65 1.26 -16.61
C GLU A 132 3.43 -0.27 -16.62
N TRP A 133 4.50 -1.05 -16.54
CA TRP A 133 4.41 -2.52 -16.54
C TRP A 133 3.60 -3.06 -15.36
N LEU A 134 3.63 -2.40 -14.19
CA LEU A 134 2.85 -2.82 -13.03
C LEU A 134 1.37 -2.50 -13.24
N ARG A 135 1.08 -1.33 -13.83
CA ARG A 135 -0.30 -0.92 -14.16
C ARG A 135 -0.91 -1.80 -15.25
N ASN A 136 -0.12 -2.17 -16.26
CA ASN A 136 -0.56 -3.04 -17.36
C ASN A 136 -0.81 -4.49 -16.90
N ALA A 137 -0.29 -4.89 -15.74
CA ALA A 137 -0.57 -6.19 -15.14
C ALA A 137 -1.89 -6.22 -14.33
N ALA A 138 -2.55 -5.07 -14.15
CA ALA A 138 -3.82 -5.00 -13.45
C ALA A 138 -4.99 -5.54 -14.29
N PHE A 139 -5.89 -6.27 -13.64
CA PHE A 139 -7.09 -6.81 -14.27
C PHE A 139 -8.31 -6.69 -13.33
N LEU A 140 -9.51 -6.85 -13.88
CA LEU A 140 -10.75 -6.87 -13.11
C LEU A 140 -11.03 -8.31 -12.64
N PRO A 141 -10.99 -8.60 -11.33
CA PRO A 141 -11.26 -9.95 -10.83
C PRO A 141 -12.76 -10.28 -10.79
N ASP A 142 -13.64 -9.27 -10.70
CA ASP A 142 -15.09 -9.40 -10.67
C ASP A 142 -15.73 -8.28 -11.49
N GLU A 143 -16.41 -8.62 -12.57
CA GLU A 143 -17.08 -7.66 -13.47
C GLU A 143 -18.19 -6.88 -12.76
N ASN A 144 -18.77 -7.43 -11.68
CA ASN A 144 -19.80 -6.76 -10.89
C ASN A 144 -19.22 -5.73 -9.92
N LYS A 145 -17.90 -5.74 -9.73
CA LYS A 145 -17.16 -4.75 -8.94
C LYS A 145 -16.15 -4.06 -9.84
N PRO A 146 -16.60 -3.24 -10.82
CA PRO A 146 -15.73 -2.58 -11.78
C PRO A 146 -14.76 -1.60 -11.11
N TRP A 147 -14.99 -1.29 -9.82
CA TRP A 147 -14.11 -0.46 -9.03
C TRP A 147 -12.94 -1.22 -8.39
N GLN A 148 -12.92 -2.55 -8.42
CA GLN A 148 -11.91 -3.38 -7.80
C GLN A 148 -10.97 -3.92 -8.87
N VAL A 149 -9.67 -3.69 -8.73
CA VAL A 149 -8.65 -4.25 -9.61
C VAL A 149 -7.72 -5.14 -8.82
N ALA A 150 -7.22 -6.18 -9.47
CA ALA A 150 -6.26 -7.13 -8.95
C ALA A 150 -4.95 -7.01 -9.73
N ILE A 151 -3.82 -7.06 -9.02
CA ILE A 151 -2.47 -7.14 -9.62
C ILE A 151 -1.77 -8.36 -9.03
N PRO A 152 -1.06 -9.18 -9.83
CA PRO A 152 -0.24 -10.26 -9.28
C PRO A 152 0.66 -9.76 -8.15
N PHE A 153 0.52 -10.34 -6.95
CA PHE A 153 1.19 -9.84 -5.75
C PHE A 153 2.71 -9.88 -5.90
N ALA A 154 3.25 -10.91 -6.56
CA ALA A 154 4.69 -11.01 -6.82
C ALA A 154 5.26 -9.81 -7.62
N LEU A 155 4.47 -9.24 -8.54
CA LEU A 155 4.88 -8.07 -9.32
C LEU A 155 4.86 -6.80 -8.46
N LEU A 156 3.83 -6.65 -7.64
CA LEU A 156 3.73 -5.55 -6.67
C LEU A 156 4.86 -5.62 -5.64
N GLU A 157 5.10 -6.81 -5.08
CA GLU A 157 6.10 -7.08 -4.06
C GLU A 157 7.51 -6.80 -4.59
N ARG A 158 7.83 -7.26 -5.81
CA ARG A 158 9.10 -6.93 -6.47
C ARG A 158 9.30 -5.42 -6.57
N HIS A 159 8.28 -4.70 -7.04
CA HIS A 159 8.39 -3.25 -7.18
C HIS A 159 8.51 -2.53 -5.84
N LEU A 160 7.77 -2.97 -4.83
CA LEU A 160 7.90 -2.43 -3.47
C LEU A 160 9.33 -2.56 -2.95
N ILE A 161 9.96 -3.72 -3.14
CA ILE A 161 11.35 -3.95 -2.73
C ILE A 161 12.29 -2.99 -3.47
N GLU A 162 12.12 -2.83 -4.79
CA GLU A 162 12.89 -1.85 -5.58
C GLU A 162 12.73 -0.42 -5.02
N GLU A 163 11.50 -0.01 -4.68
CA GLU A 163 11.23 1.31 -4.11
C GLU A 163 11.85 1.51 -2.73
N LEU A 164 11.82 0.48 -1.88
CA LEU A 164 12.45 0.51 -0.55
C LEU A 164 13.98 0.57 -0.63
N ASP A 165 14.57 0.01 -1.69
CA ASP A 165 16.01 0.03 -1.94
C ASP A 165 16.51 1.33 -2.60
N ARG A 166 15.62 2.22 -3.04
CA ARG A 166 16.02 3.48 -3.67
C ARG A 166 16.80 4.39 -2.71
N PRO A 167 17.82 5.10 -3.21
CA PRO A 167 18.50 6.15 -2.44
C PRO A 167 17.50 7.18 -1.91
N GLY A 168 17.62 7.56 -0.63
CA GLY A 168 16.71 8.50 0.03
C GLY A 168 15.46 7.87 0.66
N VAL A 169 15.25 6.56 0.48
CA VAL A 169 14.23 5.79 1.20
C VAL A 169 14.82 5.06 2.42
N ARG A 170 16.13 4.80 2.44
CA ARG A 170 16.82 4.12 3.54
C ARG A 170 17.04 5.00 4.77
#